data_AF-A0A4R6GC11-F1
#
_entry.id   AF-A0A4R6GC11-F1
#
_cell.length_a   1.000
_cell.length_b   1.000
_cell.length_c   1.000
_cell.angle_alpha   90.00
_cell.angle_beta   90.00
_cell.angle_gamma   90.00
#
_symmetry.space_group_name_H-M   'P 1'
#
loop_
_entity.id
_entity.type
_entity.pdbx_description
1 polymer ?
#
loop_
_entity_poly.entity_id
_entity_poly.type
_entity_poly.pdbx_seq_one_letter_code
_entity_poly.pdbx_strand_id
1 'polypeptide(L)'
;MTRTRRQKLLSWLPAAILLVIIAGVVFTTIAVQNSWWAEDRPVASSDQKASDGSSMLSDAGLDYVNVEGVLRVRIGPGALPTTQVGLGADEEKSGEFRRPVRAVIAAGDEVYVIEDVETMRAAAKDGKLTSLTLGVGQALPWSSAVGTVQGLASEFGWDQDEIASWQQQVSDFTRENTEGIFTAEVTSTDAAQVTGTLAFDRSSGNTTLSITFAPVA
;
A
#
# COMPACT_ATOMS: atom_id res chain seq x y z
N MET A 1 39.68 -28.90 54.67
CA MET A 1 38.59 -28.94 53.66
C MET A 1 38.59 -27.62 52.85
N THR A 2 39.70 -27.29 52.20
CA THR A 2 39.98 -27.40 50.75
C THR A 2 39.16 -26.46 49.85
N ARG A 3 39.72 -25.24 49.68
CA ARG A 3 39.46 -24.18 48.68
C ARG A 3 39.21 -24.70 47.25
N THR A 4 39.70 -25.90 46.95
CA THR A 4 39.70 -26.57 45.64
C THR A 4 38.30 -26.96 45.11
N ARG A 5 37.29 -27.16 45.97
CA ARG A 5 35.91 -27.46 45.50
C ARG A 5 35.19 -26.22 44.95
N ARG A 6 35.49 -25.03 45.46
CA ARG A 6 34.85 -23.77 45.01
C ARG A 6 35.33 -23.34 43.61
N GLN A 7 36.58 -23.62 43.26
CA GLN A 7 37.13 -23.32 41.93
C GLN A 7 36.57 -24.23 40.82
N LYS A 8 36.26 -25.51 41.10
CA LYS A 8 35.62 -26.40 40.12
C LYS A 8 34.17 -26.05 39.81
N LEU A 9 33.45 -25.45 40.78
CA LEU A 9 32.08 -24.95 40.57
C LEU A 9 32.04 -23.67 39.71
N LEU A 10 33.08 -22.83 39.79
CA LEU A 10 33.19 -21.60 39.01
C LEU A 10 33.71 -21.81 37.57
N SER A 11 34.32 -22.97 37.26
CA SER A 11 34.83 -23.24 35.91
C SER A 11 33.74 -23.68 34.92
N TRP A 12 32.60 -24.16 35.41
CA TRP A 12 31.47 -24.60 34.58
C TRP A 12 30.46 -23.49 34.32
N LEU A 13 30.46 -22.44 35.14
CA LEU A 13 29.54 -21.31 35.03
C LEU A 13 29.64 -20.58 33.68
N PRO A 14 30.84 -20.29 33.14
CA PRO A 14 30.97 -19.63 31.85
C PRO A 14 30.45 -20.50 30.70
N ALA A 15 30.71 -21.81 30.74
CA ALA A 15 30.24 -22.77 29.75
C ALA A 15 28.71 -22.92 29.79
N ALA A 16 28.12 -22.92 30.99
CA ALA A 16 26.67 -22.95 31.17
C ALA A 16 25.99 -21.67 30.66
N ILE A 17 26.57 -20.49 30.95
CA ILE A 17 26.07 -19.20 30.44
C ILE A 17 26.15 -19.18 28.91
N LEU A 18 27.27 -19.63 28.33
CA LEU A 18 27.43 -19.72 26.88
C LEU A 18 26.36 -20.63 26.26
N LEU A 19 26.10 -21.79 26.86
CA LEU A 19 25.04 -22.70 26.41
C LEU A 19 23.65 -22.06 26.48
N VAL A 20 23.35 -21.30 27.52
CA VAL A 20 22.07 -20.57 27.64
C VAL A 20 21.95 -19.49 26.55
N ILE A 21 23.03 -18.76 26.27
CA ILE A 21 23.05 -17.75 25.19
C ILE A 21 22.86 -18.42 23.83
N ILE A 22 23.59 -19.51 23.55
CA ILE A 22 23.46 -20.27 22.30
C ILE A 22 22.03 -20.82 22.17
N ALA A 23 21.48 -21.42 23.22
CA ALA A 23 20.11 -21.91 23.23
C ALA A 23 19.10 -20.77 23.02
N GLY A 24 19.34 -19.60 23.61
CA GLY A 24 18.53 -18.40 23.40
C GLY A 24 18.57 -17.92 21.95
N VAL A 25 19.76 -17.86 21.34
CA VAL A 25 19.93 -17.48 19.92
C VAL A 25 19.30 -18.50 18.98
N VAL A 26 19.45 -19.80 19.26
CA VAL A 26 18.80 -20.86 18.47
C VAL A 26 17.28 -20.78 18.62
N PHE A 27 16.77 -20.54 19.83
CA PHE A 27 15.34 -20.36 20.08
C PHE A 27 14.78 -19.12 19.39
N THR A 28 15.45 -17.97 19.46
CA THR A 28 15.03 -16.76 18.72
C THR A 28 15.12 -16.97 17.22
N THR A 29 16.12 -17.68 16.72
CA THR A 29 16.25 -18.00 15.30
C THR A 29 15.12 -18.93 14.82
N ILE A 30 14.80 -19.98 15.57
CA ILE A 30 13.67 -20.87 15.26
C ILE A 30 12.32 -20.13 15.40
N ALA A 31 12.18 -19.26 16.39
CA ALA A 31 10.99 -18.43 16.55
C ALA A 31 10.82 -17.41 15.41
N VAL A 32 11.93 -16.90 14.86
CA VAL A 32 11.93 -16.03 13.67
C VAL A 32 11.66 -16.83 12.40
N GLN A 33 12.20 -18.05 12.28
CA GLN A 33 11.94 -18.95 11.13
C GLN A 33 10.51 -19.49 11.10
N ASN A 34 9.88 -19.69 12.26
CA ASN A 34 8.45 -20.02 12.39
C ASN A 34 7.60 -18.76 12.61
N SER A 35 8.17 -17.58 12.39
CA SER A 35 7.43 -16.33 12.44
C SER A 35 6.75 -16.12 11.10
N TRP A 36 5.58 -15.48 11.11
CA TRP A 36 4.88 -15.06 9.90
C TRP A 36 5.74 -14.18 8.96
N TRP A 37 6.83 -13.59 9.46
CA TRP A 37 7.83 -12.85 8.69
C TRP A 37 8.79 -13.73 7.84
N ALA A 38 8.91 -15.03 8.15
CA ALA A 38 9.80 -15.97 7.45
C ALA A 38 9.04 -17.07 6.67
N GLU A 39 7.71 -17.06 6.76
CA GLU A 39 6.86 -18.00 6.02
C GLU A 39 6.77 -17.56 4.55
N ASP A 40 7.11 -18.44 3.60
CA ASP A 40 7.00 -18.15 2.15
C ASP A 40 5.53 -17.89 1.71
N ARG A 41 4.55 -18.28 2.53
CA ARG A 41 3.10 -18.10 2.33
C ARG A 41 2.37 -17.98 3.67
N PRO A 42 2.42 -16.83 4.36
CA PRO A 42 1.79 -16.69 5.66
C PRO A 42 0.26 -16.82 5.50
N VAL A 43 -0.33 -17.79 6.21
CA VAL A 43 -1.79 -17.92 6.30
C VAL A 43 -2.30 -16.73 7.09
N ALA A 44 -3.08 -15.87 6.43
CA ALA A 44 -3.61 -14.68 7.06
C ALA A 44 -4.44 -15.05 8.30
N SER A 45 -4.16 -14.40 9.42
CA SER A 45 -5.04 -14.41 10.58
C SER A 45 -6.26 -13.52 10.33
N SER A 46 -7.30 -13.66 11.16
CA SER A 46 -8.59 -12.97 10.97
C SER A 46 -8.52 -11.45 11.08
N ASP A 47 -7.42 -10.91 11.61
CA ASP A 47 -7.11 -9.49 11.70
C ASP A 47 -6.30 -8.96 10.48
N GLN A 48 -5.93 -9.83 9.56
CA GLN A 48 -5.13 -9.52 8.36
C GLN A 48 -5.95 -9.59 7.06
N LYS A 49 -6.93 -10.49 6.99
CA LYS A 49 -7.88 -10.61 5.87
C LYS A 49 -9.31 -10.57 6.37
N ALA A 50 -10.15 -9.82 5.67
CA ALA A 50 -11.58 -9.77 5.90
C ALA A 50 -12.29 -11.03 5.38
N SER A 51 -13.53 -11.22 5.82
CA SER A 51 -14.32 -12.43 5.50
C SER A 51 -14.68 -12.57 4.02
N ASP A 52 -14.63 -11.47 3.26
CA ASP A 52 -14.87 -11.42 1.81
C ASP A 52 -13.59 -11.62 0.97
N GLY A 53 -12.44 -11.84 1.63
CA GLY A 53 -11.13 -11.98 0.99
C GLY A 53 -10.39 -10.66 0.74
N SER A 54 -10.97 -9.51 1.10
CA SER A 54 -10.30 -8.21 1.08
C SER A 54 -9.19 -8.15 2.14
N SER A 55 -8.19 -7.32 1.91
CA SER A 55 -7.19 -6.98 2.93
C SER A 55 -7.86 -6.18 4.04
N MET A 56 -7.45 -6.42 5.29
CA MET A 56 -7.80 -5.51 6.38
C MET A 56 -7.08 -4.16 6.16
N LEU A 57 -7.81 -3.06 6.37
CA LEU A 57 -7.30 -1.68 6.39
C LEU A 57 -6.86 -1.26 7.80
N SER A 58 -6.78 -2.20 8.75
CA SER A 58 -6.13 -2.00 10.05
C SER A 58 -4.60 -1.93 9.89
N ASP A 59 -3.87 -1.49 10.94
CA ASP A 59 -2.39 -1.43 10.86
C ASP A 59 -1.79 -2.82 10.64
N ALA A 60 -2.32 -3.83 11.34
CA ALA A 60 -1.92 -5.23 11.16
C ALA A 60 -2.22 -5.76 9.74
N GLY A 61 -3.33 -5.34 9.14
CA GLY A 61 -3.67 -5.69 7.77
C GLY A 61 -2.71 -5.08 6.75
N LEU A 62 -2.35 -3.81 6.90
CA LEU A 62 -1.39 -3.13 6.03
C LEU A 62 0.04 -3.69 6.20
N ASP A 63 0.42 -4.07 7.42
CA ASP A 63 1.68 -4.79 7.67
C ASP A 63 1.70 -6.15 6.96
N TYR A 64 0.57 -6.87 6.95
CA TYR A 64 0.45 -8.12 6.19
C TYR A 64 0.51 -7.88 4.68
N VAL A 65 -0.10 -6.81 4.16
CA VAL A 65 0.01 -6.44 2.73
C VAL A 65 1.46 -6.22 2.32
N ASN A 66 2.29 -5.62 3.17
CA ASN A 66 3.73 -5.49 2.90
C ASN A 66 4.43 -6.85 2.71
N VAL A 67 3.99 -7.88 3.44
CA VAL A 67 4.54 -9.24 3.33
C VAL A 67 3.93 -10.03 2.18
N GLU A 68 2.61 -9.96 1.96
CA GLU A 68 1.94 -10.64 0.84
C GLU A 68 2.29 -10.00 -0.51
N GLY A 69 2.54 -8.69 -0.53
CA GLY A 69 2.77 -7.89 -1.74
C GLY A 69 1.50 -7.62 -2.54
N VAL A 70 0.31 -7.84 -1.95
CA VAL A 70 -0.98 -7.64 -2.63
C VAL A 70 -1.98 -6.95 -1.71
N LEU A 71 -2.49 -5.80 -2.14
CA LEU A 71 -3.62 -5.10 -1.54
C LEU A 71 -4.90 -5.52 -2.26
N ARG A 72 -5.89 -6.05 -1.54
CA ARG A 72 -7.21 -6.38 -2.12
C ARG A 72 -8.27 -5.53 -1.47
N VAL A 73 -9.04 -4.78 -2.25
CA VAL A 73 -10.11 -3.93 -1.71
C VAL A 73 -11.35 -4.09 -2.57
N ARG A 74 -12.51 -4.18 -1.93
CA ARG A 74 -13.80 -4.08 -2.61
C ARG A 74 -14.44 -2.73 -2.32
N ILE A 75 -14.97 -2.09 -3.35
CA ILE A 75 -15.64 -0.80 -3.28
C ILE A 75 -17.06 -0.89 -3.86
N GLY A 76 -17.98 -0.09 -3.31
CA GLY A 76 -19.37 -0.06 -3.78
C GLY A 76 -20.21 -1.28 -3.39
N PRO A 77 -21.16 -1.71 -4.24
CA PRO A 77 -22.03 -2.85 -3.95
C PRO A 77 -21.25 -4.14 -3.64
N GLY A 78 -21.63 -4.83 -2.56
CA GLY A 78 -20.98 -6.07 -2.13
C GLY A 78 -19.70 -5.88 -1.30
N ALA A 79 -19.25 -4.64 -1.09
CA ALA A 79 -18.21 -4.33 -0.11
C ALA A 79 -18.72 -4.54 1.32
N LEU A 80 -17.86 -5.04 2.20
CA LEU A 80 -18.14 -5.13 3.62
C LEU A 80 -18.23 -3.71 4.24
N PRO A 81 -18.98 -3.56 5.35
CA PRO A 81 -18.90 -2.34 6.16
C PRO A 81 -17.46 -2.05 6.57
N THR A 82 -17.07 -0.77 6.61
CA THR A 82 -15.68 -0.37 6.87
C THR A 82 -15.14 -0.93 8.18
N THR A 83 -16.00 -1.02 9.19
CA THR A 83 -15.66 -1.59 10.50
C THR A 83 -15.28 -3.07 10.45
N GLN A 84 -15.77 -3.81 9.46
CA GLN A 84 -15.41 -5.21 9.22
C GLN A 84 -14.12 -5.38 8.42
N VAL A 85 -13.64 -4.31 7.78
CA VAL A 85 -12.31 -4.26 7.15
C VAL A 85 -11.31 -3.46 8.00
N GLY A 86 -11.61 -3.19 9.28
CA GLY A 86 -10.67 -2.55 10.20
C GLY A 86 -10.49 -1.04 10.01
N LEU A 87 -11.46 -0.37 9.37
CA LEU A 87 -11.54 1.08 9.23
C LEU A 87 -12.80 1.59 9.94
N GLY A 88 -12.71 2.70 10.67
CA GLY A 88 -13.86 3.31 11.34
C GLY A 88 -15.00 3.70 10.39
N ALA A 89 -16.17 3.99 10.96
CA ALA A 89 -17.34 4.36 10.16
C ALA A 89 -17.17 5.69 9.42
N ASP A 90 -16.46 6.63 10.04
CA ASP A 90 -16.12 7.96 9.54
C ASP A 90 -14.63 8.21 9.79
N GLU A 91 -13.79 7.42 9.13
CA GLU A 91 -12.34 7.43 9.31
C GLU A 91 -11.63 7.55 7.97
N GLU A 92 -10.56 8.33 7.96
CA GLU A 92 -9.57 8.29 6.89
C GLU A 92 -8.31 7.61 7.40
N LYS A 93 -7.71 6.79 6.54
CA LYS A 93 -6.47 6.10 6.85
C LYS A 93 -5.54 6.11 5.66
N SER A 94 -4.28 6.43 5.95
CA SER A 94 -3.20 6.38 4.97
C SER A 94 -2.20 5.30 5.35
N GLY A 95 -1.59 4.67 4.35
CA GLY A 95 -0.56 3.66 4.52
C GLY A 95 0.52 3.82 3.46
N GLU A 96 1.74 3.49 3.82
CA GLU A 96 2.89 3.43 2.91
C GLU A 96 3.43 2.00 2.90
N PHE A 97 3.79 1.51 1.72
CA PHE A 97 4.32 0.17 1.55
C PHE A 97 5.85 0.22 1.44
N ARG A 98 6.52 -0.67 2.19
CA ARG A 98 7.99 -0.79 2.22
C ARG A 98 8.59 -1.18 0.87
N ARG A 99 7.78 -1.82 0.04
CA ARG A 99 8.06 -2.17 -1.35
C ARG A 99 6.78 -1.95 -2.15
N PRO A 100 6.87 -1.61 -3.44
CA PRO A 100 5.68 -1.51 -4.27
C PRO A 100 4.88 -2.82 -4.24
N VAL A 101 3.56 -2.70 -4.09
CA VAL A 101 2.63 -3.84 -4.04
C VAL A 101 1.66 -3.79 -5.20
N ARG A 102 1.05 -4.93 -5.53
CA ARG A 102 -0.05 -4.99 -6.48
C ARG A 102 -1.37 -4.70 -5.78
N ALA A 103 -2.14 -3.71 -6.24
CA ALA A 103 -3.52 -3.52 -5.80
C ALA A 103 -4.50 -4.22 -6.74
N VAL A 104 -5.48 -4.91 -6.17
CA VAL A 104 -6.60 -5.54 -6.86
C VAL A 104 -7.88 -4.96 -6.29
N ILE A 105 -8.59 -4.17 -7.09
CA ILE A 105 -9.77 -3.42 -6.68
C ILE A 105 -11.00 -4.05 -7.35
N ALA A 106 -11.91 -4.59 -6.55
CA ALA A 106 -13.18 -5.11 -7.04
C ALA A 106 -14.27 -4.03 -6.89
N ALA A 107 -14.94 -3.68 -7.97
CA ALA A 107 -16.07 -2.77 -7.99
C ALA A 107 -17.25 -3.44 -8.70
N GLY A 108 -18.25 -3.91 -7.94
CA GLY A 108 -19.30 -4.75 -8.50
C GLY A 108 -18.71 -6.03 -9.12
N ASP A 109 -18.95 -6.24 -10.41
CA ASP A 109 -18.43 -7.38 -11.18
C ASP A 109 -17.08 -7.09 -11.87
N GLU A 110 -16.62 -5.84 -11.85
CA GLU A 110 -15.36 -5.42 -12.46
C GLU A 110 -14.20 -5.54 -11.48
N VAL A 111 -13.02 -5.83 -12.04
CA VAL A 111 -11.77 -5.95 -11.29
C VAL A 111 -10.69 -5.12 -11.97
N TYR A 112 -10.13 -4.18 -11.22
CA TYR A 112 -9.02 -3.34 -11.63
C TYR A 112 -7.73 -3.82 -10.98
N VAL A 113 -6.63 -3.84 -11.74
CA VAL A 113 -5.31 -4.25 -11.22
C VAL A 113 -4.33 -3.11 -11.43
N ILE A 114 -3.66 -2.71 -10.36
CA ILE A 114 -2.67 -1.64 -10.37
C ILE A 114 -1.38 -2.21 -9.82
N GLU A 115 -0.34 -2.18 -10.64
CA GLU A 115 0.99 -2.57 -10.21
C GLU A 115 1.73 -1.38 -9.60
N ASP A 116 2.81 -1.67 -8.88
CA ASP A 116 3.72 -0.67 -8.30
C ASP A 116 3.05 0.37 -7.37
N VAL A 117 2.10 -0.06 -6.54
CA VAL A 117 1.47 0.81 -5.54
C VAL A 117 2.40 1.01 -4.36
N GLU A 118 2.75 2.27 -4.08
CA GLU A 118 3.65 2.64 -2.98
C GLU A 118 2.90 3.20 -1.77
N THR A 119 1.77 3.87 -2.01
CA THR A 119 0.95 4.45 -0.95
C THR A 119 -0.52 4.17 -1.18
N MET A 120 -1.29 4.16 -0.10
CA MET A 120 -2.74 4.11 -0.15
C MET A 120 -3.36 5.10 0.83
N ARG A 121 -4.54 5.60 0.48
CA ARG A 121 -5.40 6.39 1.35
C ARG A 121 -6.84 5.93 1.16
N ALA A 122 -7.46 5.42 2.22
CA ALA A 122 -8.85 5.03 2.26
C ALA A 122 -9.64 6.05 3.06
N ALA A 123 -10.81 6.44 2.56
CA ALA A 123 -11.75 7.28 3.30
C ALA A 123 -13.09 6.54 3.46
N ALA A 124 -13.62 6.59 4.67
CA ALA A 124 -14.90 6.03 5.03
C ALA A 124 -15.87 7.13 5.48
N LYS A 125 -17.15 6.91 5.18
CA LYS A 125 -18.26 7.70 5.71
C LYS A 125 -19.48 6.82 5.89
N ASP A 126 -20.20 7.00 7.01
CA ASP A 126 -21.41 6.25 7.33
C ASP A 126 -21.21 4.70 7.26
N GLY A 127 -20.00 4.23 7.59
CA GLY A 127 -19.67 2.79 7.57
C GLY A 127 -19.36 2.23 6.18
N LYS A 128 -19.18 3.08 5.17
CA LYS A 128 -18.89 2.68 3.78
C LYS A 128 -17.62 3.35 3.28
N LEU A 129 -16.86 2.64 2.46
CA LEU A 129 -15.69 3.20 1.78
C LEU A 129 -16.17 4.18 0.70
N THR A 130 -15.78 5.45 0.82
CA THR A 130 -16.14 6.51 -0.13
C THR A 130 -15.03 6.76 -1.14
N SER A 131 -13.77 6.52 -0.77
CA SER A 131 -12.66 6.57 -1.72
C SER A 131 -11.51 5.66 -1.30
N LEU A 132 -10.76 5.21 -2.31
CA LEU A 132 -9.45 4.60 -2.18
C LEU A 132 -8.51 5.26 -3.19
N THR A 133 -7.55 6.04 -2.71
CA THR A 133 -6.50 6.66 -3.52
C THR A 133 -5.21 5.85 -3.39
N LEU A 134 -4.60 5.50 -4.51
CA LEU A 134 -3.36 4.74 -4.60
C LEU A 134 -2.28 5.63 -5.21
N GLY A 135 -1.12 5.78 -4.57
CA GLY A 135 0.05 6.40 -5.18
C GLY A 135 0.83 5.34 -5.95
N VAL A 136 1.11 5.60 -7.23
CA VAL A 136 1.65 4.61 -8.17
C VAL A 136 3.05 5.02 -8.61
N GLY A 137 4.00 4.13 -8.36
CA GLY A 137 5.39 4.29 -8.71
C GLY A 137 6.06 5.50 -8.08
N GLN A 138 7.32 5.69 -8.46
CA GLN A 138 8.11 6.82 -8.01
C GLN A 138 7.74 8.08 -8.78
N ALA A 139 8.16 9.23 -8.24
CA ALA A 139 8.10 10.49 -8.96
C ALA A 139 8.87 10.42 -10.30
N LEU A 140 8.22 10.83 -11.39
CA LEU A 140 8.74 10.77 -12.75
C LEU A 140 8.82 12.15 -13.40
N PRO A 141 9.63 12.33 -14.46
CA PRO A 141 9.46 13.46 -15.35
C PRO A 141 8.06 13.48 -15.98
N TRP A 142 7.51 14.67 -16.21
CA TRP A 142 6.16 14.87 -16.76
C TRP A 142 5.84 13.98 -17.97
N SER A 143 6.72 13.93 -18.97
CA SER A 143 6.47 13.15 -20.19
C SER A 143 6.34 11.65 -19.92
N SER A 144 7.10 11.13 -18.95
CA SER A 144 7.00 9.72 -18.54
C SER A 144 5.71 9.46 -17.77
N ALA A 145 5.32 10.38 -16.87
CA ALA A 145 4.08 10.27 -16.12
C ALA A 145 2.84 10.29 -17.02
N VAL A 146 2.80 11.19 -18.01
CA VAL A 146 1.74 11.22 -19.03
C VAL A 146 1.73 9.93 -19.85
N GLY A 147 2.91 9.42 -20.24
CA GLY A 147 3.02 8.15 -20.95
C GLY A 147 2.43 6.96 -20.16
N THR A 148 2.63 6.93 -18.85
CA THR A 148 2.01 5.92 -17.97
C THR A 148 0.48 6.05 -17.97
N VAL A 149 -0.07 7.26 -17.81
CA VAL A 149 -1.53 7.48 -17.84
C VAL A 149 -2.13 7.11 -19.19
N GLN A 150 -1.48 7.47 -20.30
CA GLN A 150 -1.92 7.08 -21.66
C GLN A 150 -1.93 5.56 -21.87
N GLY A 151 -0.96 4.85 -21.29
CA GLY A 151 -0.90 3.39 -21.34
C GLY A 151 -2.02 2.71 -20.54
N LEU A 152 -2.47 3.34 -19.45
CA LEU A 152 -3.55 2.86 -18.59
C LEU A 152 -4.94 3.29 -19.07
N ALA A 153 -5.02 4.28 -19.95
CA ALA A 153 -6.29 4.91 -20.29
C ALA A 153 -7.31 3.96 -20.96
N SER A 154 -6.88 2.99 -21.77
CA SER A 154 -7.81 1.99 -22.32
C SER A 154 -8.34 1.03 -21.26
N GLU A 155 -7.56 0.75 -20.21
CA GLU A 155 -7.97 -0.12 -19.12
C GLU A 155 -9.00 0.56 -18.21
N PHE A 156 -8.81 1.84 -17.93
CA PHE A 156 -9.72 2.61 -17.08
C PHE A 156 -10.79 3.36 -17.86
N GLY A 157 -10.82 3.32 -19.18
CA GLY A 157 -11.81 4.05 -20.00
C GLY A 157 -11.63 5.57 -19.97
N TRP A 158 -10.40 6.05 -19.77
CA TRP A 158 -10.05 7.46 -19.76
C TRP A 158 -9.95 8.04 -21.17
N ASP A 159 -10.36 9.30 -21.33
CA ASP A 159 -10.34 10.00 -22.60
C ASP A 159 -8.91 10.39 -23.01
N GLN A 160 -8.45 9.85 -24.13
CA GLN A 160 -7.12 10.13 -24.68
C GLN A 160 -6.97 11.57 -25.16
N ASP A 161 -8.05 12.19 -25.64
CA ASP A 161 -8.02 13.58 -26.10
C ASP A 161 -7.87 14.54 -24.91
N GLU A 162 -8.51 14.22 -23.78
CA GLU A 162 -8.33 14.94 -22.52
C GLU A 162 -6.87 14.87 -22.05
N ILE A 163 -6.30 13.66 -22.00
CA ILE A 163 -4.90 13.44 -21.59
C ILE A 163 -3.93 14.16 -22.54
N ALA A 164 -4.18 14.11 -23.86
CA ALA A 164 -3.33 14.78 -24.85
C ALA A 164 -3.32 16.30 -24.67
N SER A 165 -4.41 16.88 -24.16
CA SER A 165 -4.51 18.31 -23.91
C SER A 165 -3.58 18.80 -22.77
N TRP A 166 -3.20 17.92 -21.84
CA TRP A 166 -2.41 18.30 -20.67
C TRP A 166 -1.01 18.80 -21.03
N GLN A 167 -0.45 18.37 -22.16
CA GLN A 167 0.86 18.82 -22.62
C GLN A 167 0.87 20.33 -22.89
N GLN A 168 -0.23 20.87 -23.44
CA GLN A 168 -0.38 22.30 -23.63
C GLN A 168 -0.58 23.01 -22.29
N GLN A 169 -1.45 22.47 -21.43
CA GLN A 169 -1.78 23.06 -20.14
C GLN A 169 -0.55 23.19 -19.21
N VAL A 170 0.29 22.15 -19.12
CA VAL A 170 1.53 22.23 -18.32
C VAL A 170 2.54 23.22 -18.93
N SER A 171 2.58 23.34 -20.27
CA SER A 171 3.44 24.32 -20.93
C SER A 171 3.00 25.76 -20.63
N ASP A 172 1.70 26.01 -20.55
CA ASP A 172 1.17 27.32 -20.21
C ASP A 172 1.41 27.62 -18.71
N PHE A 173 1.13 26.65 -17.83
CA PHE A 173 1.43 26.74 -16.40
C PHE A 173 2.91 27.09 -16.14
N THR A 174 3.85 26.39 -16.79
CA THR A 174 5.30 26.63 -16.60
C THR A 174 5.80 27.94 -17.19
N ARG A 175 5.06 28.55 -18.13
CA ARG A 175 5.34 29.89 -18.64
C ARG A 175 4.88 30.98 -17.67
N GLU A 176 3.73 30.75 -17.04
CA GLU A 176 3.07 31.72 -16.15
C GLU A 176 3.60 31.65 -14.71
N ASN A 177 4.15 30.50 -14.29
CA ASN A 177 4.51 30.24 -12.91
C ASN A 177 5.96 29.76 -12.78
N THR A 178 6.66 30.29 -11.77
CA THR A 178 8.02 29.87 -11.39
C THR A 178 8.04 28.84 -10.26
N GLU A 179 6.92 28.67 -9.56
CA GLU A 179 6.72 27.73 -8.45
C GLU A 179 5.27 27.22 -8.44
N GLY A 180 4.98 26.21 -7.62
CA GLY A 180 3.64 25.64 -7.46
C GLY A 180 3.46 24.26 -8.08
N ILE A 181 2.26 23.71 -7.92
CA ILE A 181 1.88 22.37 -8.39
C ILE A 181 0.83 22.53 -9.49
N PHE A 182 1.09 21.94 -10.65
CA PHE A 182 0.07 21.73 -11.69
C PHE A 182 -0.55 20.36 -11.50
N THR A 183 -1.88 20.32 -11.36
CA THR A 183 -2.64 19.08 -11.24
C THR A 183 -3.47 18.89 -12.51
N ALA A 184 -3.36 17.70 -13.10
CA ALA A 184 -4.20 17.26 -14.21
C ALA A 184 -4.91 15.96 -13.82
N GLU A 185 -6.19 15.85 -14.19
CA GLU A 185 -7.03 14.72 -13.81
C GLU A 185 -7.82 14.24 -15.01
N VAL A 186 -7.98 12.92 -15.13
CA VAL A 186 -8.88 12.28 -16.08
C VAL A 186 -9.75 11.31 -15.31
N THR A 187 -11.05 11.34 -15.58
CA THR A 187 -12.02 10.52 -14.85
C THR A 187 -12.90 9.76 -15.81
N SER A 188 -13.16 8.50 -15.48
CA SER A 188 -14.19 7.69 -16.11
C SER A 188 -15.14 7.17 -15.04
N THR A 189 -16.34 6.81 -15.47
CA THR A 189 -17.35 6.20 -14.60
C THR A 189 -17.93 4.99 -15.30
N ASP A 190 -17.76 3.82 -14.68
CA ASP A 190 -18.41 2.58 -15.07
C ASP A 190 -18.90 1.85 -13.82
N ALA A 191 -18.27 0.73 -13.42
CA ALA A 191 -18.58 0.04 -12.17
C ALA A 191 -18.08 0.81 -10.92
N ALA A 192 -17.07 1.66 -11.10
CA ALA A 192 -16.60 2.66 -10.16
C ALA A 192 -16.31 3.97 -10.90
N GLN A 193 -16.24 5.08 -10.15
CA GLN A 193 -15.58 6.28 -10.63
C GLN A 193 -14.07 6.09 -10.44
N VAL A 194 -13.31 6.16 -11.54
CA VAL A 194 -11.86 5.97 -11.53
C VAL A 194 -11.19 7.24 -12.04
N THR A 195 -10.42 7.89 -11.18
CA THR A 195 -9.73 9.15 -11.48
C THR A 195 -8.23 8.96 -11.45
N GLY A 196 -7.55 9.22 -12.55
CA GLY A 196 -6.09 9.31 -12.63
C GLY A 196 -5.67 10.76 -12.43
N THR A 197 -4.80 11.03 -11.47
CA THR A 197 -4.31 12.37 -11.15
C THR A 197 -2.80 12.43 -11.30
N LEU A 198 -2.32 13.41 -12.08
CA LEU A 198 -0.91 13.80 -12.14
C LEU A 198 -0.69 15.12 -11.42
N ALA A 199 0.29 15.16 -10.52
CA ALA A 199 0.69 16.39 -9.83
C ALA A 199 2.17 16.71 -10.16
N PHE A 200 2.38 17.73 -10.99
CA PHE A 200 3.71 18.24 -11.37
C PHE A 200 4.13 19.37 -10.45
N ASP A 201 5.22 19.19 -9.70
CA ASP A 201 5.83 20.23 -8.89
C ASP A 201 6.89 20.98 -9.71
N ARG A 202 6.64 22.28 -9.92
CA ARG A 202 7.52 23.16 -10.69
C ARG A 202 8.91 23.31 -10.08
N SER A 203 9.01 23.19 -8.77
CA SER A 203 10.23 23.43 -8.01
C SER A 203 11.21 22.27 -8.15
N SER A 204 10.70 21.04 -8.09
CA SER A 204 11.49 19.81 -8.22
C SER A 204 11.57 19.28 -9.66
N GLY A 205 10.61 19.61 -10.51
CA GLY A 205 10.47 19.03 -11.85
C GLY A 205 9.88 17.62 -11.86
N ASN A 206 9.43 17.15 -10.70
CA ASN A 206 8.90 15.81 -10.49
C ASN A 206 7.37 15.80 -10.65
N THR A 207 6.85 14.67 -11.13
CA THR A 207 5.42 14.39 -11.26
C THR A 207 5.08 13.13 -10.51
N THR A 208 4.10 13.21 -9.62
CA THR A 208 3.51 12.02 -8.97
C THR A 208 2.23 11.60 -9.68
N LEU A 209 1.96 10.30 -9.68
CA LEU A 209 0.73 9.70 -10.18
C LEU A 209 -0.05 9.11 -9.01
N SER A 210 -1.34 9.42 -8.94
CA SER A 210 -2.28 8.69 -8.09
C SER A 210 -3.50 8.24 -8.89
N ILE A 211 -4.10 7.13 -8.47
CA ILE A 211 -5.34 6.60 -9.02
C ILE A 211 -6.34 6.49 -7.88
N THR A 212 -7.49 7.13 -8.02
CA THR A 212 -8.56 7.13 -7.02
C THR A 212 -9.76 6.33 -7.53
N PHE A 213 -10.24 5.42 -6.70
CA PHE A 213 -11.48 4.68 -6.90
C PHE A 213 -12.54 5.21 -5.93
N ALA A 214 -13.73 5.51 -6.44
CA ALA A 214 -14.90 5.86 -5.64
C ALA A 214 -16.12 5.04 -6.10
N PRO A 215 -17.07 4.72 -5.19
CA PRO A 215 -18.33 4.10 -5.60
C PRO A 215 -19.11 5.03 -6.53
N VAL A 216 -19.83 4.46 -7.50
CA VAL A 216 -20.86 5.20 -8.23
C VAL A 216 -21.98 5.65 -7.28
N ALA A 217 -22.47 6.88 -7.49
CA ALA A 217 -23.53 7.50 -6.69
C ALA A 217 -24.91 6.85 -6.89
#